data_AF-A0A7K2W081-F1
#
_entry.id   AF-A0A7K2W081-F1
#
_cell.length_a   1.000
_cell.length_b   1.000
_cell.length_c   1.000
_cell.angle_alpha   90.00
_cell.angle_beta   90.00
_cell.angle_gamma   90.00
#
_symmetry.space_group_name_H-M   'P 1'
#
loop_
_entity.id
_entity.type
_entity.pdbx_description
1 polymer ?
#
loop_
_entity_poly.entity_id
_entity_poly.type
_entity_poly.pdbx_seq_one_letter_code
_entity_poly.pdbx_strand_id
1 'polypeptide(L)'
;MRLHRLEITAFGPFGDTQWVDFDELSAAGLFLLHGPTGAGKTSVLDAVCYALYGAVPGARQSGQGQSLRSDHAAPQVRTEVRLRLSVAGRRLEITRQPPWERPKKNGRPGTTVDKAQSFLREYDVATGTWKDLSRSHQEIGEEITQLLGMSREQFCQVVLLPQGDFARFLRADAEARGKLLGRLFDTQRFAEAEKRLAERRRATEAQVREGDAELLADAHRMQQAAGDGPPPLPELAPGDPGLAESVLTWAAVARSTARERLTVAHCARTAAGSARTTAERRLDEVRERARLQRRFTEARERAALLQERAGAHREAQARMERARKAETVAPALEL
;
A
#
# COMPACT_ATOMS: atom_id res chain seq x y z
N MET A 1 -16.78 -28.67 25.12
CA MET A 1 -17.71 -28.16 26.15
C MET A 1 -18.57 -29.31 26.64
N ARG A 2 -18.87 -29.39 27.94
CA ARG A 2 -19.79 -30.38 28.54
C ARG A 2 -20.71 -29.69 29.55
N LEU A 3 -22.02 -29.91 29.46
CA LEU A 3 -22.99 -29.43 30.46
C LEU A 3 -23.07 -30.46 31.59
N HIS A 4 -23.18 -30.00 32.84
CA HIS A 4 -23.29 -30.87 34.01
C HIS A 4 -24.67 -30.77 34.65
N ARG A 5 -25.13 -29.55 34.92
CA ARG A 5 -26.40 -29.33 35.61
C ARG A 5 -26.99 -27.98 35.21
N LEU A 6 -28.29 -27.95 35.00
CA LEU A 6 -29.06 -26.74 34.74
C LEU A 6 -30.18 -26.63 35.77
N GLU A 7 -30.29 -25.48 36.42
CA GLU A 7 -31.39 -25.14 37.32
C GLU A 7 -32.12 -23.93 36.74
N ILE A 8 -33.43 -24.03 36.66
CA ILE A 8 -34.32 -23.06 36.02
C ILE A 8 -35.42 -22.71 37.02
N THR A 9 -35.54 -21.44 37.39
CA THR A 9 -36.57 -20.95 38.30
C THR A 9 -37.33 -19.81 37.65
N ALA A 10 -38.67 -19.88 37.66
CA ALA A 10 -39.55 -18.82 37.17
C ALA A 10 -39.23 -18.36 35.73
N PHE A 11 -38.92 -19.29 34.82
CA PHE A 11 -38.46 -19.03 33.45
C PHE A 11 -39.28 -19.83 32.43
N GLY A 12 -39.80 -19.16 31.40
CA GLY A 12 -40.66 -19.78 30.39
C GLY A 12 -41.93 -20.40 31.02
N PRO A 13 -42.26 -21.68 30.77
CA PRO A 13 -43.43 -22.32 31.38
C PRO A 13 -43.19 -22.79 32.83
N PHE A 14 -41.95 -22.72 33.34
CA PHE A 14 -41.60 -23.22 34.66
C PHE A 14 -41.80 -22.15 35.74
N GLY A 15 -42.89 -22.25 36.51
CA GLY A 15 -43.15 -21.36 37.66
C GLY A 15 -42.22 -21.64 38.86
N ASP A 16 -42.06 -22.93 39.17
CA ASP A 16 -41.18 -23.41 40.25
C ASP A 16 -39.75 -23.69 39.76
N THR A 17 -38.87 -24.06 40.70
CA THR A 17 -37.50 -24.48 40.37
C THR A 17 -37.50 -25.89 39.80
N GLN A 18 -36.99 -26.03 38.58
CA GLN A 18 -36.74 -27.30 37.91
C GLN A 18 -35.23 -27.48 37.73
N TRP A 19 -34.76 -28.72 37.73
CA TRP A 19 -33.36 -29.02 37.48
C TRP A 19 -33.21 -30.18 36.50
N VAL A 20 -32.13 -30.12 35.73
CA VAL A 20 -31.73 -31.16 34.77
C VAL A 20 -30.29 -31.54 35.09
N ASP A 21 -30.07 -32.81 35.43
CA ASP A 21 -28.74 -33.38 35.58
C ASP A 21 -28.29 -33.96 34.24
N PHE A 22 -27.38 -33.25 33.58
CA PHE A 22 -26.84 -33.69 32.30
C PHE A 22 -25.77 -34.78 32.47
N ASP A 23 -25.13 -34.91 33.63
CA ASP A 23 -24.16 -35.98 33.86
C ASP A 23 -24.88 -37.33 33.94
N GLU A 24 -26.04 -37.39 34.60
CA GLU A 24 -26.89 -38.58 34.63
C GLU A 24 -27.44 -38.92 33.23
N LEU A 25 -27.99 -37.93 32.52
CA LEU A 25 -28.56 -38.13 31.18
C LEU A 25 -27.51 -38.48 30.12
N SER A 26 -26.30 -37.93 30.21
CA SER A 26 -25.23 -38.17 29.23
C SER A 26 -24.44 -39.45 29.48
N ALA A 27 -24.68 -40.17 30.57
CA ALA A 27 -24.01 -41.44 30.87
C ALA A 27 -24.19 -42.47 29.74
N ALA A 28 -25.34 -42.45 29.04
CA ALA A 28 -25.64 -43.31 27.89
C ALA A 28 -25.23 -42.71 26.53
N GLY A 29 -24.61 -41.52 26.50
CA GLY A 29 -24.17 -40.80 25.30
C GLY A 29 -25.27 -40.06 24.52
N LEU A 30 -26.50 -40.56 24.51
CA LEU A 30 -27.66 -39.92 23.87
C LEU A 30 -28.87 -39.92 24.81
N PHE A 31 -29.57 -38.80 24.92
CA PHE A 31 -30.83 -38.69 25.66
C PHE A 31 -31.90 -37.95 24.86
N LEU A 32 -33.16 -38.19 25.21
CA LEU A 32 -34.33 -37.61 24.54
C LEU A 32 -35.14 -36.77 25.52
N LEU A 33 -35.36 -35.50 25.18
CA LEU A 33 -36.35 -34.65 25.83
C LEU A 33 -37.70 -34.83 25.14
N HIS A 34 -38.59 -35.64 25.71
CA HIS A 34 -39.93 -35.87 25.18
C HIS A 34 -41.02 -35.17 26.03
N GLY A 35 -42.16 -34.87 25.40
CA GLY A 35 -43.30 -34.24 26.08
C GLY A 35 -44.23 -33.55 25.08
N PRO A 36 -45.45 -33.14 25.48
CA PRO A 36 -46.38 -32.46 24.59
C PRO A 36 -45.83 -31.10 24.12
N THR A 37 -46.35 -30.57 23.01
CA THR A 37 -46.06 -29.20 22.56
C THR A 37 -46.44 -28.22 23.67
N GLY A 38 -45.57 -27.26 23.97
CA GLY A 38 -45.77 -26.33 25.10
C GLY A 38 -45.22 -26.82 26.45
N ALA A 39 -44.77 -28.06 26.59
CA ALA A 39 -44.21 -28.58 27.86
C ALA A 39 -42.86 -27.97 28.30
N GLY A 40 -42.35 -26.95 27.59
CA GLY A 40 -41.09 -26.29 27.95
C GLY A 40 -39.80 -26.93 27.45
N LYS A 41 -39.86 -27.92 26.55
CA LYS A 41 -38.67 -28.53 25.92
C LYS A 41 -37.72 -27.49 25.33
N THR A 42 -38.27 -26.57 24.53
CA THR A 42 -37.50 -25.47 23.95
C THR A 42 -37.00 -24.51 25.02
N SER A 43 -37.76 -24.31 26.10
CA SER A 43 -37.38 -23.43 27.21
C SER A 43 -36.17 -23.95 28.00
N VAL A 44 -35.99 -25.28 28.10
CA VAL A 44 -34.77 -25.87 28.68
C VAL A 44 -33.54 -25.50 27.82
N LEU A 45 -33.66 -25.59 26.49
CA LEU A 45 -32.59 -25.22 25.56
C LEU A 45 -32.32 -23.70 25.55
N ASP A 46 -33.39 -22.91 25.60
CA ASP A 46 -33.32 -21.45 25.72
C ASP A 46 -32.60 -21.04 27.01
N ALA A 47 -32.82 -21.76 28.13
CA ALA A 47 -32.15 -21.51 29.40
C ALA A 47 -30.64 -21.77 29.32
N VAL A 48 -30.19 -22.83 28.64
CA VAL A 48 -28.76 -23.07 28.38
C VAL A 48 -28.16 -21.89 27.60
N CYS A 49 -28.80 -21.47 26.51
CA CYS A 49 -28.32 -20.35 25.71
C CYS A 49 -28.30 -19.03 26.52
N TYR A 50 -29.33 -18.79 27.32
CA TYR A 50 -29.43 -17.61 28.19
C TYR A 50 -28.34 -17.60 29.26
N ALA A 51 -28.03 -18.74 29.88
CA ALA A 51 -26.95 -18.83 30.85
C ALA A 51 -25.59 -18.43 30.23
N LEU A 52 -25.28 -18.99 29.06
CA LEU A 52 -24.01 -18.76 28.36
C LEU A 52 -23.90 -17.32 27.83
N TYR A 53 -24.91 -16.85 27.09
CA TYR A 53 -24.82 -15.62 26.30
C TYR A 53 -25.67 -14.46 26.83
N GLY A 54 -26.47 -14.67 27.87
CA GLY A 54 -27.40 -13.65 28.41
C GLY A 54 -28.59 -13.37 27.49
N ALA A 55 -28.79 -14.16 26.44
CA ALA A 55 -29.88 -14.00 25.48
C ALA A 55 -30.36 -15.36 24.95
N VAL A 56 -31.63 -15.42 24.53
CA VAL A 56 -32.24 -16.62 23.96
C VAL A 56 -32.21 -16.62 22.42
N PRO A 57 -32.31 -17.78 21.75
CA PRO A 57 -32.39 -17.87 20.29
C PRO A 57 -33.74 -17.38 19.73
N GLY A 58 -33.72 -16.82 18.51
CA GLY A 58 -34.93 -16.49 17.74
C GLY A 58 -35.55 -15.10 18.01
N ALA A 59 -36.75 -14.87 17.48
CA ALA A 59 -37.48 -13.59 17.53
C ALA A 59 -38.06 -13.21 18.90
N ARG A 60 -37.92 -14.08 19.92
CA ARG A 60 -38.34 -13.84 21.32
C ARG A 60 -37.42 -12.84 22.07
N GLN A 61 -36.62 -12.08 21.33
CA GLN A 61 -35.69 -11.05 21.80
C GLN A 61 -36.37 -9.69 22.10
N SER A 62 -37.65 -9.54 21.79
CA SER A 62 -38.38 -8.30 22.01
C SER A 62 -38.62 -8.05 23.50
N GLY A 63 -37.66 -7.36 24.14
CA GLY A 63 -37.79 -6.80 25.48
C GLY A 63 -36.84 -7.42 26.51
N GLN A 64 -35.61 -6.91 26.59
CA GLN A 64 -34.62 -6.98 27.71
C GLN A 64 -34.81 -8.11 28.76
N GLY A 65 -35.10 -9.35 28.36
CA GLY A 65 -35.38 -10.46 29.28
C GLY A 65 -36.69 -10.40 30.07
N GLN A 66 -37.52 -9.34 29.97
CA GLN A 66 -38.80 -9.27 30.69
C GLN A 66 -39.78 -10.36 30.24
N SER A 67 -39.75 -10.71 28.94
CA SER A 67 -40.55 -11.79 28.37
C SER A 67 -40.07 -13.21 28.75
N LEU A 68 -38.98 -13.36 29.52
CA LEU A 68 -38.44 -14.66 29.90
C LEU A 68 -39.01 -15.19 31.22
N ARG A 69 -39.66 -14.33 32.01
CA ARG A 69 -40.30 -14.72 33.27
C ARG A 69 -41.52 -15.61 33.00
N SER A 70 -41.74 -16.60 33.85
CA SER A 70 -42.95 -17.41 33.82
C SER A 70 -44.16 -16.68 34.41
N ASP A 71 -45.28 -16.70 33.70
CA ASP A 71 -46.58 -16.21 34.21
C ASP A 71 -47.13 -17.07 35.36
N HIS A 72 -46.63 -18.30 35.49
CA HIS A 72 -47.00 -19.21 36.57
C HIS A 72 -46.18 -18.98 37.85
N ALA A 73 -45.17 -18.10 37.82
CA ALA A 73 -44.31 -17.86 38.97
C ALA A 73 -44.96 -16.90 39.97
N ALA A 74 -44.92 -17.25 41.26
CA ALA A 74 -45.40 -16.37 42.32
C ALA A 74 -44.68 -15.00 42.28
N PRO A 75 -45.36 -13.88 42.59
CA PRO A 75 -44.80 -12.52 42.47
C PRO A 75 -43.50 -12.26 43.25
N GLN A 76 -43.21 -13.08 44.26
CA GLN A 76 -42.02 -12.99 45.10
C GLN A 76 -40.85 -13.85 44.61
N VAL A 77 -41.08 -14.79 43.68
CA VAL A 77 -40.04 -15.69 43.17
C VAL A 77 -39.30 -14.99 42.05
N ARG A 78 -37.98 -14.81 42.21
CA ARG A 78 -37.11 -14.21 41.20
C ARG A 78 -36.81 -15.22 40.09
N THR A 79 -36.80 -14.75 38.84
CA THR A 79 -36.35 -15.55 37.70
C THR A 79 -34.84 -15.75 37.75
N GLU A 80 -34.41 -17.00 37.67
CA GLU A 80 -32.99 -17.39 37.74
C GLU A 80 -32.72 -18.57 36.82
N VAL A 81 -31.59 -18.52 36.12
CA VAL A 81 -31.02 -19.66 35.41
C VAL A 81 -29.60 -19.87 35.90
N ARG A 82 -29.31 -21.07 36.38
CA ARG A 82 -27.98 -21.47 36.84
C ARG A 82 -27.49 -22.67 36.04
N LEU A 83 -26.33 -22.53 35.40
CA LEU A 83 -25.72 -23.56 34.57
C LEU A 83 -24.32 -23.92 35.08
N ARG A 84 -24.09 -25.21 35.32
CA ARG A 84 -22.77 -25.79 35.57
C ARG A 84 -22.26 -26.46 34.31
N LEU A 85 -21.04 -26.14 33.90
CA LEU A 85 -20.41 -26.67 32.69
C LEU A 85 -18.90 -26.83 32.83
N SER A 86 -18.30 -27.63 31.95
CA SER A 86 -16.86 -27.66 31.71
C SER A 86 -16.54 -27.18 30.30
N VAL A 87 -15.62 -26.23 30.19
CA VAL A 87 -15.18 -25.62 28.92
C VAL A 87 -13.70 -25.26 29.02
N ALA A 88 -12.93 -25.52 27.96
CA ALA A 88 -11.48 -25.27 27.90
C ALA A 88 -10.71 -25.77 29.15
N GLY A 89 -11.08 -26.93 29.69
CA GLY A 89 -10.45 -27.53 30.88
C GLY A 89 -10.91 -26.97 32.23
N ARG A 90 -11.78 -25.97 32.25
CA ARG A 90 -12.27 -25.30 33.47
C ARG A 90 -13.70 -25.70 33.79
N ARG A 91 -14.03 -25.84 35.07
CA ARG A 91 -15.38 -26.16 35.54
C ARG A 91 -16.02 -24.91 36.14
N LEU A 92 -17.05 -24.41 35.48
CA LEU A 92 -17.66 -23.11 35.75
C LEU A 92 -19.12 -23.27 36.16
N GLU A 93 -19.61 -22.31 36.94
CA GLU A 93 -21.03 -22.13 37.22
C GLU A 93 -21.41 -20.68 36.90
N ILE A 94 -22.41 -20.54 36.03
CA ILE A 94 -22.93 -19.25 35.59
C ILE A 94 -24.35 -19.13 36.14
N THR A 95 -24.64 -18.05 36.86
CA THR A 95 -25.99 -17.69 37.28
C THR A 95 -26.39 -16.40 36.60
N ARG A 96 -27.53 -16.39 35.90
CA ARG A 96 -28.11 -15.21 35.24
C ARG A 96 -29.50 -14.97 35.81
N GLN A 97 -29.75 -13.74 36.22
CA GLN A 97 -31.05 -13.28 36.67
C GLN A 97 -31.47 -12.09 35.80
N PRO A 98 -32.54 -12.20 34.98
CA PRO A 98 -33.04 -11.09 34.19
C PRO A 98 -33.57 -9.96 35.07
N PRO A 99 -33.75 -8.74 34.52
CA PRO A 99 -34.46 -7.70 35.22
C PRO A 99 -35.93 -8.11 35.41
N TRP A 100 -36.51 -7.83 36.57
CA TRP A 100 -37.89 -8.20 36.86
C TRP A 100 -38.58 -7.19 37.76
N GLU A 101 -39.90 -7.09 37.62
CA GLU A 101 -40.73 -6.30 38.49
C GLU A 101 -41.09 -7.10 39.74
N ARG A 102 -40.56 -6.66 40.88
CA ARG A 102 -40.88 -7.25 42.18
C ARG A 102 -41.89 -6.37 42.93
N PRO A 103 -42.77 -6.96 43.75
CA PRO A 103 -43.54 -6.21 44.73
C PRO A 103 -42.63 -5.39 45.65
N LYS A 104 -43.06 -4.18 46.00
CA LYS A 104 -42.34 -3.34 46.96
C LYS A 104 -42.27 -4.05 48.32
N LYS A 105 -41.11 -3.95 48.99
CA LYS A 105 -40.99 -4.42 50.39
C LYS A 105 -41.90 -3.56 51.27
N ASN A 106 -42.55 -4.17 52.27
CA ASN A 106 -43.41 -3.53 53.28
C ASN A 106 -44.86 -3.21 52.85
N GLY A 107 -45.48 -4.01 51.98
CA GLY A 107 -46.93 -3.96 51.74
C GLY A 107 -47.46 -2.70 51.04
N ARG A 108 -46.58 -1.83 50.55
CA ARG A 108 -46.99 -0.66 49.75
C ARG A 108 -47.44 -1.12 48.36
N PRO A 109 -48.59 -0.64 47.84
CA PRO A 109 -49.03 -0.98 46.49
C PRO A 109 -48.02 -0.54 45.42
N GLY A 110 -47.88 -1.38 44.39
CA GLY A 110 -47.02 -1.17 43.22
C GLY A 110 -45.77 -2.06 43.17
N THR A 111 -45.16 -2.11 41.98
CA THR A 111 -43.93 -2.86 41.70
C THR A 111 -42.69 -1.96 41.71
N THR A 112 -41.51 -2.56 41.76
CA THR A 112 -40.23 -1.90 41.52
C THR A 112 -39.35 -2.80 40.66
N VAL A 113 -38.61 -2.21 39.72
CA VAL A 113 -37.73 -2.97 38.82
C VAL A 113 -36.44 -3.30 39.57
N ASP A 114 -36.18 -4.59 39.74
CA ASP A 114 -34.88 -5.07 40.17
C ASP A 114 -34.00 -5.30 38.93
N LYS A 115 -32.76 -4.82 38.98
CA LYS A 115 -31.84 -4.89 37.84
C LYS A 115 -31.40 -6.33 37.59
N ALA A 116 -30.97 -6.60 36.36
CA ALA A 116 -30.35 -7.86 36.02
C ALA A 116 -29.12 -8.11 36.91
N GLN A 117 -28.85 -9.38 37.22
CA GLN A 117 -27.66 -9.80 37.96
C GLN A 117 -27.01 -10.98 37.24
N SER A 118 -25.69 -11.08 37.34
CA SER A 118 -24.94 -12.21 36.82
C SER A 118 -23.80 -12.56 37.77
N PHE A 119 -23.52 -13.84 37.89
CA PHE A 119 -22.46 -14.36 38.75
C PHE A 119 -21.73 -15.46 37.99
N LEU A 120 -20.41 -15.42 38.05
CA LEU A 120 -19.54 -16.47 37.53
C LEU A 120 -18.70 -17.01 38.67
N ARG A 121 -18.73 -18.34 38.83
CA ARG A 121 -17.91 -19.08 39.79
C ARG A 121 -17.11 -20.15 39.08
N GLU A 122 -15.93 -20.44 39.59
CA GLU A 122 -15.08 -21.53 39.12
C GLU A 122 -14.87 -22.55 40.24
N TYR A 123 -14.92 -23.82 39.87
CA TYR A 123 -14.67 -24.92 40.79
C TYR A 123 -13.17 -25.14 40.90
N ASP A 124 -12.63 -24.91 42.09
CA ASP A 124 -11.24 -25.18 42.41
C ASP A 124 -11.10 -26.63 42.87
N VAL A 125 -10.42 -27.44 42.05
CA VAL A 125 -10.20 -28.87 42.32
C VAL A 125 -9.30 -29.09 43.53
N ALA A 126 -8.37 -28.17 43.83
CA ALA A 126 -7.44 -28.32 44.94
C ALA A 126 -8.12 -28.09 46.30
N THR A 127 -9.05 -27.13 46.36
CA THR A 127 -9.80 -26.82 47.59
C THR A 127 -11.15 -27.52 47.67
N GLY A 128 -11.66 -28.05 46.54
CA GLY A 128 -12.99 -28.65 46.44
C GLY A 128 -14.13 -27.66 46.56
N THR A 129 -13.86 -26.35 46.40
CA THR A 129 -14.82 -25.27 46.63
C THR A 129 -15.06 -24.42 45.38
N TRP A 130 -16.19 -23.71 45.36
CA TRP A 130 -16.50 -22.73 44.32
C TRP A 130 -15.94 -21.36 44.71
N LYS A 131 -15.14 -20.78 43.82
CA LYS A 131 -14.57 -19.43 43.96
C LYS A 131 -15.32 -18.45 43.06
N ASP A 132 -15.74 -17.31 43.61
CA ASP A 132 -16.32 -16.20 42.85
C ASP A 132 -15.26 -15.60 41.90
N LEU A 133 -15.60 -15.47 40.61
CA LEU A 133 -14.75 -14.86 39.59
C LEU A 133 -15.21 -13.46 39.20
N SER A 134 -16.48 -13.31 38.83
CA SER A 134 -17.02 -12.02 38.41
C SER A 134 -18.51 -11.89 38.70
N ARG A 135 -18.96 -10.64 38.82
CA ARG A 135 -20.38 -10.24 38.93
C ARG A 135 -20.81 -9.29 37.80
N SER A 136 -19.91 -9.00 36.86
CA SER A 136 -20.15 -8.08 35.74
C SER A 136 -20.76 -8.83 34.55
N HIS A 137 -21.88 -8.34 34.03
CA HIS A 137 -22.52 -8.94 32.85
C HIS A 137 -21.57 -9.02 31.65
N GLN A 138 -20.79 -7.96 31.45
CA GLN A 138 -19.89 -7.80 30.32
C GLN A 138 -18.67 -8.73 30.44
N GLU A 139 -17.97 -8.69 31.58
CA GLU A 139 -16.80 -9.56 31.81
C GLU A 139 -17.17 -11.04 31.68
N ILE A 140 -18.30 -11.45 32.26
CA ILE A 140 -18.77 -12.84 32.14
C ILE A 140 -19.09 -13.17 30.67
N GLY A 141 -19.69 -12.25 29.93
CA GLY A 141 -19.97 -12.44 28.50
C GLY A 141 -18.71 -12.60 27.65
N GLU A 142 -17.70 -11.76 27.89
CA GLU A 142 -16.40 -11.79 27.21
C GLU A 142 -15.64 -13.09 27.53
N GLU A 143 -15.56 -13.44 28.82
CA GLU A 143 -14.91 -14.67 29.30
C GLU A 143 -15.54 -15.92 28.67
N ILE A 144 -16.87 -16.05 28.72
CA ILE A 144 -17.56 -17.21 28.15
C ILE A 144 -17.43 -17.26 26.62
N THR A 145 -17.47 -16.10 25.95
CA THR A 145 -17.28 -16.04 24.49
C THR A 145 -15.87 -16.46 24.09
N GLN A 146 -14.84 -16.03 24.83
CA GLN A 146 -13.45 -16.43 24.61
C GLN A 146 -13.25 -17.92 24.85
N LEU A 147 -13.78 -18.47 25.95
CA LEU A 147 -13.65 -19.89 26.28
C LEU A 147 -14.39 -20.82 25.30
N LEU A 148 -15.54 -20.38 24.77
CA LEU A 148 -16.29 -21.14 23.77
C LEU A 148 -15.76 -20.95 22.34
N GLY A 149 -15.08 -19.83 22.06
CA GLY A 149 -14.54 -19.50 20.73
C GLY A 149 -15.61 -19.22 19.68
N MET A 150 -16.87 -19.00 20.08
CA MET A 150 -17.98 -18.78 19.14
C MET A 150 -19.05 -17.85 19.73
N SER A 151 -19.66 -17.04 18.86
CA SER A 151 -20.79 -16.18 19.19
C SER A 151 -22.06 -17.00 19.45
N ARG A 152 -23.05 -16.38 20.08
CA ARG A 152 -24.37 -16.96 20.32
C ARG A 152 -25.00 -17.51 19.04
N GLU A 153 -24.97 -16.73 17.96
CA GLU A 153 -25.56 -17.10 16.68
C GLU A 153 -24.93 -18.38 16.15
N GLN A 154 -23.61 -18.50 16.28
CA GLN A 154 -22.84 -19.67 15.85
C GLN A 154 -23.13 -20.88 16.74
N PHE A 155 -23.19 -20.68 18.07
CA PHE A 155 -23.58 -21.73 19.00
C PHE A 155 -24.97 -22.31 18.68
N CYS A 156 -25.93 -21.45 18.33
CA CYS A 156 -27.27 -21.86 17.92
C CYS A 156 -27.29 -22.53 16.53
N GLN A 157 -26.26 -22.34 15.71
CA GLN A 157 -26.16 -22.97 14.39
C GLN A 157 -25.42 -24.31 14.41
N VAL A 158 -24.65 -24.61 15.45
CA VAL A 158 -23.71 -25.74 15.44
C VAL A 158 -23.89 -26.68 16.64
N VAL A 159 -24.19 -26.13 17.82
CA VAL A 159 -24.30 -26.91 19.07
C VAL A 159 -25.76 -27.09 19.47
N LEU A 160 -26.54 -26.01 19.49
CA LEU A 160 -27.92 -26.00 19.96
C LEU A 160 -28.83 -25.56 18.82
N LEU A 161 -29.21 -26.49 17.96
CA LEU A 161 -30.03 -26.23 16.77
C LEU A 161 -31.50 -25.98 17.16
N PRO A 162 -32.02 -24.74 17.10
CA PRO A 162 -33.42 -24.47 17.36
C PRO A 162 -34.28 -25.13 16.27
N GLN A 163 -35.51 -25.48 16.64
CA GLN A 163 -36.48 -26.04 15.71
C GLN A 163 -36.71 -25.07 14.53
N GLY A 164 -36.40 -25.52 13.31
CA GLY A 164 -36.53 -24.75 12.06
C GLY A 164 -35.25 -24.07 11.55
N ASP A 165 -34.28 -23.78 12.42
CA ASP A 165 -33.05 -23.06 12.04
C ASP A 165 -31.98 -23.95 11.38
N PHE A 166 -32.04 -25.28 11.55
CA PHE A 166 -31.20 -26.22 10.80
C PHE A 166 -31.45 -26.14 9.29
N ALA A 167 -32.70 -25.96 8.87
CA ALA A 167 -33.05 -25.76 7.47
C ALA A 167 -32.45 -24.45 6.92
N ARG A 168 -32.32 -23.42 7.77
CA ARG A 168 -31.67 -22.15 7.40
C ARG A 168 -30.18 -22.32 7.14
N PHE A 169 -29.50 -23.16 7.91
CA PHE A 169 -28.10 -23.52 7.66
C PHE A 169 -27.94 -24.27 6.33
N LEU A 170 -28.76 -25.31 6.08
CA LEU A 170 -28.71 -26.07 4.83
C LEU A 170 -29.06 -25.23 3.59
N ARG A 171 -29.95 -24.24 3.75
CA ARG A 171 -30.40 -23.34 2.68
C ARG A 171 -29.57 -22.06 2.55
N ALA A 172 -28.61 -21.83 3.44
CA ALA A 172 -27.75 -20.65 3.38
C ALA A 172 -26.95 -20.64 2.07
N ASP A 173 -26.72 -19.47 1.50
CA ASP A 173 -25.88 -19.30 0.32
C ASP A 173 -24.41 -19.67 0.63
N ALA A 174 -23.61 -19.79 -0.43
CA ALA A 174 -22.21 -20.19 -0.31
C ALA A 174 -21.39 -19.19 0.53
N GLU A 175 -21.72 -17.91 0.46
CA GLU A 175 -21.02 -16.85 1.21
C GLU A 175 -21.30 -16.95 2.71
N ALA A 176 -22.57 -17.09 3.12
CA ALA A 176 -22.94 -17.22 4.52
C ALA A 176 -22.40 -18.51 5.14
N ARG A 177 -22.43 -19.63 4.39
CA ARG A 177 -21.77 -20.88 4.81
C ARG A 177 -20.26 -20.70 4.95
N GLY A 178 -19.61 -20.04 3.99
CA GLY A 178 -18.17 -19.78 4.01
C GLY A 178 -17.74 -18.97 5.24
N LYS A 179 -18.46 -17.89 5.58
CA LYS A 179 -18.19 -17.08 6.78
C LYS A 179 -18.33 -17.88 8.08
N LEU A 180 -19.34 -18.75 8.16
CA LEU A 180 -19.59 -19.57 9.34
C LEU A 180 -18.50 -20.62 9.52
N LEU A 181 -18.19 -21.39 8.47
CA LEU A 181 -17.13 -22.40 8.49
C LEU A 181 -15.76 -21.79 8.73
N GLY A 182 -15.46 -20.64 8.11
CA GLY A 182 -14.19 -19.96 8.30
C GLY A 182 -13.93 -19.52 9.74
N ARG A 183 -14.98 -19.18 10.50
CA ARG A 183 -14.85 -18.89 11.93
C ARG A 183 -14.76 -20.15 12.79
N LEU A 184 -15.47 -21.22 12.44
CA LEU A 184 -15.38 -22.50 13.16
C LEU A 184 -14.00 -23.14 13.05
N PHE A 185 -13.38 -23.06 11.87
CA PHE A 185 -12.06 -23.63 11.61
C PHE A 185 -10.91 -22.64 11.81
N ASP A 186 -11.19 -21.45 12.35
CA ASP A 186 -10.22 -20.37 12.54
C ASP A 186 -9.34 -20.11 11.31
N THR A 187 -10.00 -19.90 10.17
CA THR A 187 -9.34 -19.58 8.90
C THR A 187 -9.07 -18.09 8.74
N GLN A 188 -9.34 -17.28 9.76
CA GLN A 188 -9.14 -15.82 9.71
C GLN A 188 -7.68 -15.45 9.42
N ARG A 189 -6.73 -16.18 10.01
CA ARG A 189 -5.29 -16.06 9.73
C ARG A 189 -4.93 -16.17 8.24
N PHE A 190 -5.64 -16.99 7.47
CA PHE A 190 -5.38 -17.13 6.03
C PHE A 190 -5.91 -15.94 5.25
N ALA A 191 -7.08 -15.42 5.62
CA ALA A 191 -7.63 -14.20 5.02
C ALA A 191 -6.74 -12.98 5.31
N GLU A 192 -6.17 -12.89 6.52
CA GLU A 192 -5.19 -11.86 6.88
C GLU A 192 -3.90 -11.98 6.06
N ALA A 193 -3.39 -13.19 5.86
CA ALA A 193 -2.23 -13.44 5.02
C ALA A 193 -2.48 -13.04 3.56
N GLU A 194 -3.64 -13.40 3.01
CA GLU A 194 -4.06 -13.01 1.66
C GLU A 194 -4.14 -11.48 1.52
N LYS A 195 -4.79 -10.81 2.47
CA LYS A 195 -4.89 -9.35 2.50
C LYS A 195 -3.51 -8.69 2.52
N ARG A 196 -2.61 -9.17 3.39
CA ARG A 196 -1.23 -8.65 3.49
C ARG A 196 -0.44 -8.85 2.20
N LEU A 197 -0.59 -10.01 1.55
CA LEU A 197 0.07 -10.27 0.26
C LEU A 197 -0.50 -9.37 -0.85
N ALA A 198 -1.81 -9.15 -0.88
CA ALA A 198 -2.45 -8.26 -1.86
C ALA A 198 -2.00 -6.80 -1.68
N GLU A 199 -1.93 -6.31 -0.44
CA GLU A 199 -1.40 -4.98 -0.12
C GLU A 199 0.06 -4.84 -0.54
N ARG A 200 0.89 -5.84 -0.23
CA ARG A 200 2.32 -5.84 -0.59
C ARG A 200 2.52 -5.88 -2.11
N ARG A 201 1.71 -6.65 -2.82
CA ARG A 201 1.68 -6.67 -4.30
C ARG A 201 1.35 -5.29 -4.86
N ARG A 202 0.26 -4.67 -4.39
CA ARG A 202 -0.16 -3.33 -4.85
C ARG A 202 0.92 -2.27 -4.61
N ALA A 203 1.54 -2.27 -3.43
CA ALA A 203 2.62 -1.35 -3.10
C ALA A 203 3.84 -1.55 -4.01
N THR A 204 4.24 -2.80 -4.24
CA THR A 204 5.38 -3.12 -5.10
C THR A 204 5.11 -2.76 -6.56
N GLU A 205 3.91 -3.07 -7.08
CA GLU A 205 3.49 -2.67 -8.44
C GLU A 205 3.44 -1.15 -8.63
N ALA A 206 3.11 -0.39 -7.58
CA ALA A 206 3.15 1.06 -7.63
C ALA A 206 4.59 1.60 -7.69
N GLN A 207 5.49 1.06 -6.85
CA GLN A 207 6.90 1.43 -6.84
C GLN A 207 7.60 1.12 -8.18
N VAL A 208 7.31 -0.05 -8.78
CA VAL A 208 7.84 -0.41 -10.10
C VAL A 208 7.34 0.57 -11.16
N ARG A 209 6.04 0.87 -11.18
CA ARG A 209 5.48 1.83 -12.14
C ARG A 209 6.06 3.24 -12.00
N GLU A 210 6.28 3.69 -10.77
CA GLU A 210 6.91 5.00 -10.51
C GLU A 210 8.35 5.02 -11.04
N GLY A 211 9.16 4.03 -10.69
CA GLY A 211 10.54 3.92 -11.16
C GLY A 211 10.65 3.77 -12.69
N ASP A 212 9.76 2.99 -13.31
CA ASP A 212 9.71 2.85 -14.78
C ASP A 212 9.33 4.17 -15.46
N ALA A 213 8.41 4.94 -14.87
CA ALA A 213 8.02 6.24 -15.39
C ALA A 213 9.16 7.27 -15.31
N GLU A 214 9.91 7.28 -14.21
CA GLU A 214 11.13 8.10 -14.08
C GLU A 214 12.18 7.70 -15.12
N LEU A 215 12.42 6.39 -15.28
CA LEU A 215 13.38 5.86 -16.25
C LEU A 215 13.00 6.22 -17.69
N LEU A 216 11.72 6.11 -18.05
CA LEU A 216 11.22 6.56 -19.35
C LEU A 216 11.36 8.07 -19.53
N ALA A 217 11.07 8.87 -18.50
CA ALA A 217 11.23 10.32 -18.58
C ALA A 217 12.69 10.71 -18.82
N ASP A 218 13.64 10.03 -18.18
CA ASP A 218 15.08 10.21 -18.41
C ASP A 218 15.46 9.83 -19.84
N ALA A 219 14.95 8.70 -20.32
CA ALA A 219 15.20 8.23 -21.68
C ALA A 219 14.66 9.19 -22.74
N HIS A 220 13.47 9.77 -22.54
CA HIS A 220 12.92 10.80 -23.44
C HIS A 220 13.79 12.07 -23.46
N ARG A 221 14.30 12.52 -22.30
CA ARG A 221 15.23 13.66 -22.24
C ARG A 221 16.54 13.36 -22.98
N MET A 222 17.07 12.15 -22.83
CA MET A 222 18.24 11.70 -23.58
C MET A 222 17.99 11.67 -25.09
N GLN A 223 16.83 11.18 -25.53
CA GLN A 223 16.48 11.14 -26.96
C GLN A 223 16.38 12.55 -27.54
N GLN A 224 15.70 13.45 -26.84
CA GLN A 224 15.56 14.85 -27.27
C GLN A 224 16.92 15.54 -27.39
N ALA A 225 17.83 15.32 -26.44
CA ALA A 225 19.18 15.88 -26.50
C ALA A 225 20.04 15.27 -27.62
N ALA A 226 19.84 13.98 -27.93
CA ALA A 226 20.61 13.28 -28.94
C ALA A 226 20.11 13.53 -30.38
N GLY A 227 18.89 14.03 -30.56
CA GLY A 227 18.27 14.30 -31.86
C GLY A 227 18.09 13.02 -32.69
N ASP A 228 18.33 13.09 -34.00
CA ASP A 228 18.21 11.96 -34.95
C ASP A 228 19.37 10.95 -34.85
N GLY A 229 19.88 10.73 -33.64
CA GLY A 229 21.01 9.86 -33.35
C GLY A 229 20.64 8.45 -32.99
N PRO A 230 20.06 8.27 -31.80
CA PRO A 230 19.67 6.96 -31.32
C PRO A 230 18.47 6.40 -32.11
N PRO A 231 18.26 5.07 -32.06
CA PRO A 231 17.00 4.47 -32.49
C PRO A 231 15.81 5.02 -31.69
N PRO A 232 14.57 4.82 -32.14
CA PRO A 232 13.39 5.17 -31.34
C PRO A 232 13.39 4.41 -30.01
N LEU A 233 12.80 5.03 -28.98
CA LEU A 233 12.59 4.39 -27.70
C LEU A 233 11.67 3.16 -27.83
N PRO A 234 11.83 2.14 -26.97
CA PRO A 234 10.93 1.01 -26.93
C PRO A 234 9.50 1.46 -26.56
N GLU A 235 8.50 0.90 -27.25
CA GLU A 235 7.07 1.13 -26.98
C GLU A 235 6.58 0.26 -25.81
N LEU A 236 7.08 0.54 -24.60
CA LEU A 236 6.67 -0.13 -23.36
C LEU A 236 6.09 0.88 -22.38
N ALA A 237 5.05 0.48 -21.66
CA ALA A 237 4.42 1.28 -20.61
C ALA A 237 4.98 0.94 -19.22
N PRO A 238 4.97 1.89 -18.26
CA PRO A 238 5.39 1.61 -16.89
C PRO A 238 4.66 0.38 -16.31
N GLY A 239 5.44 -0.54 -15.73
CA GLY A 239 4.94 -1.82 -15.21
C GLY A 239 4.97 -2.97 -16.22
N ASP A 240 5.29 -2.72 -17.49
CA ASP A 240 5.47 -3.79 -18.47
C ASP A 240 6.75 -4.59 -18.18
N PRO A 241 6.70 -5.94 -18.25
CA PRO A 241 7.87 -6.77 -18.05
C PRO A 241 9.02 -6.41 -19.00
N GLY A 242 10.22 -6.21 -18.46
CA GLY A 242 11.42 -5.95 -19.25
C GLY A 242 11.61 -4.51 -19.73
N LEU A 243 10.76 -3.57 -19.29
CA LEU A 243 10.91 -2.14 -19.62
C LEU A 243 12.29 -1.61 -19.21
N ALA A 244 12.70 -1.83 -17.95
CA ALA A 244 13.97 -1.33 -17.46
C ALA A 244 15.18 -1.83 -18.28
N GLU A 245 15.20 -3.12 -18.59
CA GLU A 245 16.27 -3.72 -19.41
C GLU A 245 16.29 -3.15 -20.84
N SER A 246 15.11 -2.96 -21.44
CA SER A 246 14.96 -2.39 -22.78
C SER A 246 15.43 -0.94 -22.83
N VAL A 247 15.05 -0.12 -21.85
CA VAL A 247 15.47 1.29 -21.77
C VAL A 247 16.97 1.41 -21.49
N LEU A 248 17.53 0.57 -20.62
CA LEU A 248 18.98 0.56 -20.35
C LEU A 248 19.79 0.16 -21.59
N THR A 249 19.30 -0.84 -22.33
CA THR A 249 19.92 -1.27 -23.60
C THR A 249 19.88 -0.14 -24.62
N TRP A 250 18.73 0.49 -24.79
CA TRP A 250 18.56 1.66 -25.65
C TRP A 250 19.52 2.81 -25.24
N ALA A 251 19.60 3.12 -23.94
CA ALA A 251 20.44 4.18 -23.42
C ALA A 251 21.94 3.92 -23.65
N ALA A 252 22.36 2.65 -23.57
CA ALA A 252 23.73 2.25 -23.87
C ALA A 252 24.08 2.48 -25.36
N VAL A 253 23.15 2.17 -26.27
CA VAL A 253 23.30 2.46 -27.71
C VAL A 253 23.35 3.96 -27.94
N ALA A 254 22.39 4.71 -27.39
CA ALA A 254 22.32 6.17 -27.53
C ALA A 254 23.62 6.86 -27.08
N ARG A 255 24.15 6.46 -25.93
CA ARG A 255 25.42 6.98 -25.39
C ARG A 255 26.61 6.68 -26.31
N SER A 256 26.67 5.46 -26.85
CA SER A 256 27.78 5.05 -27.73
C SER A 256 27.74 5.83 -29.05
N THR A 257 26.56 5.92 -29.67
CA THR A 257 26.35 6.72 -30.89
C THR A 257 26.69 8.19 -30.68
N ALA A 258 26.29 8.79 -29.55
CA ALA A 258 26.61 10.18 -29.23
C ALA A 258 28.13 10.39 -29.11
N ARG A 259 28.86 9.45 -28.49
CA ARG A 259 30.32 9.52 -28.34
C ARG A 259 31.04 9.40 -29.68
N GLU A 260 30.57 8.53 -30.56
CA GLU A 260 31.10 8.41 -31.92
C GLU A 260 30.89 9.69 -32.72
N ARG A 261 29.67 10.25 -32.70
CA ARG A 261 29.36 11.52 -33.37
C ARG A 261 30.22 12.67 -32.86
N LEU A 262 30.42 12.76 -31.54
CA LEU A 262 31.32 13.76 -30.95
C LEU A 262 32.75 13.61 -31.47
N THR A 263 33.24 12.38 -31.55
CA THR A 263 34.58 12.08 -32.06
C THR A 263 34.71 12.48 -33.53
N VAL A 264 33.73 12.11 -34.37
CA VAL A 264 33.68 12.51 -35.79
C VAL A 264 33.65 14.03 -35.95
N ALA A 265 32.80 14.72 -35.19
CA ALA A 265 32.71 16.17 -35.22
C ALA A 265 34.04 16.84 -34.79
N HIS A 266 34.72 16.29 -33.79
CA HIS A 266 36.02 16.78 -33.34
C HIS A 266 37.09 16.61 -34.44
N CYS A 267 37.16 15.43 -35.07
CA CYS A 267 38.07 15.17 -36.18
C CYS A 267 37.79 16.11 -37.36
N ALA A 268 36.52 16.28 -37.74
CA ALA A 268 36.11 17.18 -38.82
C ALA A 268 36.50 18.64 -38.52
N ARG A 269 36.27 19.11 -37.28
CA ARG A 269 36.67 20.45 -36.84
C ARG A 269 38.18 20.65 -36.94
N THR A 270 38.97 19.68 -36.48
CA THR A 270 40.44 19.74 -36.53
C THR A 270 40.97 19.74 -37.97
N ALA A 271 40.37 18.92 -38.84
CA ALA A 271 40.69 18.89 -40.27
C ALA A 271 40.36 20.23 -40.95
N ALA A 272 39.17 20.78 -40.69
CA ALA A 272 38.75 22.08 -41.20
C ALA A 272 39.66 23.22 -40.72
N GLY A 273 40.07 23.19 -39.44
CA GLY A 273 41.04 24.15 -38.89
C GLY A 273 42.40 24.08 -39.59
N SER A 274 42.91 22.87 -39.82
CA SER A 274 44.19 22.66 -40.52
C SER A 274 44.13 23.10 -41.99
N ALA A 275 43.03 22.81 -42.67
CA ALA A 275 42.78 23.25 -44.04
C ALA A 275 42.70 24.78 -44.13
N ARG A 276 42.02 25.42 -43.17
CA ARG A 276 41.95 26.89 -43.05
C ARG A 276 43.33 27.50 -42.90
N THR A 277 44.13 27.02 -41.95
CA THR A 277 45.51 27.54 -41.74
C THR A 277 46.37 27.36 -42.99
N THR A 278 46.21 26.25 -43.71
CA THR A 278 46.93 26.03 -44.99
C THR A 278 46.48 27.01 -46.07
N ALA A 279 45.18 27.26 -46.18
CA ALA A 279 44.62 28.24 -47.10
C ALA A 279 45.07 29.68 -46.78
N GLU A 280 45.12 30.04 -45.50
CA GLU A 280 45.62 31.35 -45.03
C GLU A 280 47.09 31.54 -45.42
N ARG A 281 47.97 30.56 -45.17
CA ARG A 281 49.38 30.63 -45.60
C ARG A 281 49.52 30.79 -47.12
N ARG A 282 48.76 30.01 -47.90
CA ARG A 282 48.79 30.11 -49.36
C ARG A 282 48.31 31.47 -49.85
N LEU A 283 47.30 32.06 -49.20
CA LEU A 283 46.83 33.39 -49.50
C LEU A 283 47.91 34.44 -49.23
N ASP A 284 48.64 34.33 -48.12
CA ASP A 284 49.72 35.24 -47.78
C ASP A 284 50.90 35.13 -48.77
N GLU A 285 51.27 33.92 -49.18
CA GLU A 285 52.27 33.70 -50.23
C GLU A 285 51.86 34.34 -51.57
N VAL A 286 50.59 34.19 -51.97
CA VAL A 286 50.06 34.80 -53.19
C VAL A 286 50.07 36.33 -53.09
N ARG A 287 49.70 36.90 -51.94
CA ARG A 287 49.74 38.35 -51.69
C ARG A 287 51.15 38.89 -51.75
N GLU A 288 52.11 38.20 -51.14
CA GLU A 288 53.51 38.61 -51.15
C GLU A 288 54.10 38.54 -52.56
N ARG A 289 53.80 37.48 -53.31
CA ARG A 289 54.18 37.38 -54.73
C ARG A 289 53.60 38.54 -55.55
N ALA A 290 52.33 38.87 -55.36
CA ALA A 290 51.70 40.00 -56.04
C ALA A 290 52.35 41.36 -55.67
N ARG A 291 52.74 41.54 -54.39
CA ARG A 291 53.47 42.73 -53.92
C ARG A 291 54.83 42.86 -54.60
N LEU A 292 55.60 41.76 -54.65
CA LEU A 292 56.91 41.72 -55.30
C LEU A 292 56.80 41.99 -56.81
N GLN A 293 55.80 41.42 -57.48
CA GLN A 293 55.54 41.68 -58.90
C GLN A 293 55.23 43.16 -59.18
N ARG A 294 54.36 43.80 -58.37
CA ARG A 294 54.09 45.25 -58.49
C ARG A 294 55.36 46.08 -58.34
N ARG A 295 56.15 45.80 -57.29
CA ARG A 295 57.40 46.51 -57.02
C ARG A 295 58.42 46.33 -58.15
N PHE A 296 58.48 45.15 -58.76
CA PHE A 296 59.34 44.89 -59.92
C PHE A 296 58.91 45.72 -61.13
N THR A 297 57.61 45.77 -61.43
CA THR A 297 57.08 46.60 -62.53
C THR A 297 57.39 48.07 -62.31
N GLU A 298 57.11 48.61 -61.11
CA GLU A 298 57.44 50.00 -60.74
C GLU A 298 58.95 50.30 -60.84
N ALA A 299 59.80 49.34 -60.47
CA ALA A 299 61.26 49.49 -60.59
C ALA A 299 61.71 49.51 -62.05
N ARG A 300 61.11 48.67 -62.92
CA ARG A 300 61.38 48.68 -64.36
C ARG A 300 60.96 49.99 -65.01
N GLU A 301 59.78 50.50 -64.68
CA GLU A 301 59.29 51.79 -65.19
C GLU A 301 60.22 52.94 -64.77
N ARG A 302 60.64 52.98 -63.50
CA ARG A 302 61.61 53.97 -63.02
C ARG A 302 62.96 53.85 -63.72
N ALA A 303 63.46 52.63 -63.93
CA ALA A 303 64.70 52.40 -64.65
C ALA A 303 64.61 52.91 -66.11
N ALA A 304 63.49 52.64 -66.79
CA ALA A 304 63.26 53.13 -68.15
C ALA A 304 63.25 54.67 -68.21
N LEU A 305 62.56 55.34 -67.29
CA LEU A 305 62.52 56.80 -67.20
C LEU A 305 63.91 57.41 -66.94
N LEU A 306 64.70 56.80 -66.05
CA LEU A 306 66.08 57.23 -65.79
C LEU A 306 66.97 57.04 -67.02
N GLN A 307 66.78 55.94 -67.76
CA GLN A 307 67.53 55.66 -68.98
C GLN A 307 67.18 56.65 -70.10
N GLU A 308 65.91 57.01 -70.26
CA GLU A 308 65.46 58.06 -71.18
C GLU A 308 66.11 59.42 -70.84
N ARG A 309 66.14 59.77 -69.54
CA ARG A 309 66.76 61.01 -69.06
C ARG A 309 68.29 60.98 -69.03
N ALA A 310 68.93 59.82 -69.24
CA ALA A 310 70.37 59.67 -69.12
C ALA A 310 71.13 60.50 -70.17
N GLY A 311 70.60 60.63 -71.39
CA GLY A 311 71.19 61.47 -72.44
C GLY A 311 71.23 62.94 -72.02
N ALA A 312 70.08 63.50 -71.66
CA ALA A 312 69.97 64.88 -71.18
C ALA A 312 70.82 65.14 -69.93
N HIS A 313 70.91 64.17 -69.01
CA HIS A 313 71.75 64.27 -67.83
C HIS A 313 73.26 64.31 -68.17
N ARG A 314 73.73 63.44 -69.08
CA ARG A 314 75.12 63.46 -69.55
C ARG A 314 75.46 64.77 -70.27
N GLU A 315 74.54 65.29 -71.08
CA GLU A 315 74.71 66.60 -71.73
C GLU A 315 74.80 67.75 -70.73
N ALA A 316 73.94 67.74 -69.71
CA ALA A 316 73.98 68.72 -68.61
C ALA A 316 75.28 68.60 -67.80
N GLN A 317 75.75 67.40 -67.50
CA GLN A 317 77.05 67.17 -66.85
C GLN A 317 78.21 67.68 -67.71
N ALA A 318 78.26 67.34 -68.99
CA ALA A 318 79.30 67.83 -69.90
C ALA A 318 79.25 69.36 -70.07
N ARG A 319 78.07 69.98 -69.95
CA ARG A 319 77.91 71.44 -69.94
C ARG A 319 78.43 72.04 -68.64
N MET A 320 78.09 71.46 -67.49
CA MET A 320 78.59 71.87 -66.17
C MET A 320 80.12 71.74 -66.09
N GLU A 321 80.71 70.65 -66.57
CA GLU A 321 82.16 70.48 -66.60
C GLU A 321 82.84 71.51 -67.50
N ARG A 322 82.27 71.80 -68.67
CA ARG A 322 82.74 72.90 -69.52
C ARG A 322 82.65 74.25 -68.83
N ALA A 323 81.55 74.52 -68.12
CA ALA A 323 81.38 75.75 -67.34
C ALA A 323 82.42 75.85 -66.20
N ARG A 324 82.66 74.78 -65.44
CA ARG A 324 83.72 74.73 -64.40
C ARG A 324 85.12 74.95 -64.98
N LYS A 325 85.42 74.32 -66.13
CA LYS A 325 86.69 74.55 -66.84
C LYS A 325 86.82 76.00 -67.30
N ALA A 326 85.73 76.64 -67.74
CA ALA A 326 85.73 78.06 -68.09
C ALA A 326 85.92 78.96 -66.85
N GLU A 327 85.28 78.64 -65.72
CA GLU A 327 85.41 79.35 -64.44
C GLU A 327 86.85 79.32 -63.92
N THR A 328 87.60 78.22 -64.08
CA THR A 328 89.02 78.17 -63.69
C THR A 328 89.92 79.10 -64.48
N VAL A 329 89.48 79.60 -65.65
CA VAL A 329 90.23 80.58 -66.47
C VAL A 329 89.63 81.99 -66.40
N ALA A 330 88.48 82.17 -65.75
CA ALA A 330 87.83 83.47 -65.58
C ALA A 330 88.68 84.50 -64.82
N PRO A 331 89.47 84.16 -63.78
CA PRO A 331 90.35 85.11 -63.10
C PRO A 331 91.48 85.65 -63.99
N ALA A 332 91.82 84.96 -65.10
CA ALA A 332 92.83 85.42 -66.06
C ALA A 332 92.25 86.36 -67.13
N LEU A 333 90.92 86.52 -67.19
CA LEU A 333 90.21 87.41 -68.13
C LEU A 333 89.76 88.73 -67.47
N GLU A 334 89.91 88.88 -66.15
CA GLU A 334 89.62 90.12 -65.39
C GLU A 334 90.88 90.93 -64.99
N LEU A 335 92.04 90.59 -65.57
CA LEU A 335 93.30 91.38 -65.52
C LEU A 335 93.51 92.14 -66.83
#